data_AF-A0A210PYP4-F1
#
_entry.id   AF-A0A210PYP4-F1
#
_cell.length_a   1.000
_cell.length_b   1.000
_cell.length_c   1.000
_cell.angle_alpha   90.00
_cell.angle_beta   90.00
_cell.angle_gamma   90.00
#
_symmetry.space_group_name_H-M   'P 1'
#
loop_
_entity.id
_entity.type
_entity.pdbx_description
1 polymer ?
#
loop_
_entity_poly.entity_id
_entity_poly.type
_entity_poly.pdbx_seq_one_letter_code
_entity_poly.pdbx_strand_id
1 'polypeptide(L)'
;MACNEEQEKVQKMGPGGVPEGSQTAAFYRTDNIPTRFDNPDWFQGYGGKDQHPMYRTTSCTYGAKPPSVHTMPTSFHCRSQKFSEHLGKCGMYRNHSLNTNSDISRV
;
A
#
# COMPACT_ATOMS: atom_id res chain seq x y z
N MET A 1 11.88 -48.94 -20.98
CA MET A 1 11.80 -48.59 -19.54
C MET A 1 12.16 -47.11 -19.45
N ALA A 2 11.16 -46.23 -19.57
CA ALA A 2 11.38 -44.78 -19.51
C ALA A 2 11.25 -44.36 -18.05
N CYS A 3 12.36 -43.98 -17.44
CA CYS A 3 12.37 -43.33 -16.14
C CYS A 3 11.92 -41.88 -16.34
N ASN A 4 10.73 -41.54 -15.83
CA ASN A 4 10.28 -40.16 -15.76
C ASN A 4 10.99 -39.50 -14.58
N GLU A 5 11.88 -38.56 -14.86
CA GLU A 5 12.43 -37.65 -13.86
C GLU A 5 11.36 -36.62 -13.50
N GLU A 6 10.71 -36.78 -12.35
CA GLU A 6 9.93 -35.71 -11.75
C GLU A 6 10.89 -34.61 -11.30
N GLN A 7 10.94 -33.52 -12.06
CA GLN A 7 11.72 -32.34 -11.71
C GLN A 7 11.07 -31.64 -10.51
N GLU A 8 11.62 -31.86 -9.32
CA GLU A 8 11.27 -31.13 -8.10
C GLU A 8 11.64 -29.65 -8.30
N LYS A 9 10.63 -28.80 -8.54
CA LYS A 9 10.83 -27.35 -8.65
C LYS A 9 11.23 -26.80 -7.28
N VAL A 10 12.51 -26.51 -7.09
CA VAL A 10 13.01 -25.81 -5.89
C VAL A 10 12.29 -24.46 -5.78
N GLN A 11 11.38 -24.36 -4.82
CA GLN A 11 10.59 -23.15 -4.59
C GLN A 11 11.48 -22.10 -3.93
N LYS A 12 11.69 -20.96 -4.59
CA LYS A 12 12.48 -19.86 -4.02
C LYS A 12 11.75 -19.28 -2.80
N MET A 13 12.45 -19.22 -1.67
CA MET A 13 11.93 -18.63 -0.45
C MET A 13 12.21 -17.13 -0.44
N GLY A 14 11.16 -16.35 -0.20
CA GLY A 14 11.20 -14.90 -0.03
C GLY A 14 11.39 -14.48 1.44
N PRO A 15 11.27 -13.17 1.72
CA PRO A 15 11.42 -12.63 3.06
C PRO A 15 10.39 -13.20 4.04
N GLY A 16 10.85 -13.51 5.25
CA GLY A 16 10.00 -14.14 6.29
C GLY A 16 9.86 -15.66 6.14
N GLY A 17 10.60 -16.29 5.22
CA GLY A 17 10.57 -17.75 5.06
C GLY A 17 9.35 -18.26 4.28
N VAL A 18 8.72 -17.37 3.52
CA VAL A 18 7.49 -17.62 2.76
C VAL A 18 7.84 -17.78 1.30
N PRO A 19 7.21 -18.69 0.52
CA PRO A 19 7.53 -18.82 -0.89
C PRO A 19 7.31 -17.51 -1.65
N GLU A 20 8.21 -17.19 -2.58
CA GLU A 20 8.10 -16.02 -3.44
C GLU A 20 6.78 -16.07 -4.25
N GLY A 21 6.11 -14.92 -4.40
CA GLY A 21 4.80 -14.80 -5.04
C GLY A 21 3.61 -15.11 -4.12
N SER A 22 3.84 -15.29 -2.81
CA SER A 22 2.78 -15.58 -1.85
C SER A 22 1.86 -14.40 -1.61
N GLN A 23 0.56 -14.67 -1.58
CA GLN A 23 -0.47 -13.68 -1.28
C GLN A 23 -0.80 -13.64 0.21
N THR A 24 -1.02 -12.44 0.75
CA THR A 24 -1.41 -12.25 2.15
C THR A 24 -2.73 -12.96 2.47
N ALA A 25 -3.70 -12.93 1.54
CA ALA A 25 -4.98 -13.62 1.67
C ALA A 25 -4.86 -15.16 1.77
N ALA A 26 -3.76 -15.76 1.30
CA ALA A 26 -3.52 -17.20 1.42
C ALA A 26 -3.12 -17.62 2.84
N PHE A 27 -2.52 -16.70 3.62
CA PHE A 27 -2.03 -16.96 4.98
C PHE A 27 -2.98 -16.40 6.06
N TYR A 28 -3.66 -15.30 5.74
CA TYR A 28 -4.53 -14.59 6.69
C TYR A 28 -5.87 -14.26 6.07
N ARG A 29 -6.90 -14.15 6.92
CA ARG A 29 -8.19 -13.63 6.49
C ARG A 29 -8.09 -12.12 6.27
N THR A 30 -8.25 -11.70 5.02
CA THR A 30 -8.19 -10.29 4.62
C THR A 30 -9.58 -9.70 4.37
N ASP A 31 -9.74 -8.40 4.63
CA ASP A 31 -10.97 -7.65 4.36
C ASP A 31 -10.64 -6.29 3.70
N ASN A 32 -11.13 -6.09 2.47
CA ASN A 32 -11.00 -4.85 1.71
C ASN A 32 -9.54 -4.29 1.66
N ILE A 33 -8.58 -5.13 1.27
CA ILE A 33 -7.20 -4.68 1.05
C ILE A 33 -6.93 -4.42 -0.44
N PRO A 34 -6.21 -3.34 -0.78
CA PRO A 34 -5.64 -3.16 -2.11
C PRO A 34 -4.79 -4.36 -2.55
N THR A 35 -4.80 -4.65 -3.85
CA THR A 35 -4.00 -5.72 -4.47
C THR A 35 -2.51 -5.62 -4.14
N ARG A 36 -1.99 -4.41 -3.96
CA ARG A 36 -0.60 -4.19 -3.53
C ARG A 36 -0.30 -4.72 -2.13
N PHE A 37 -1.22 -4.64 -1.18
CA PHE A 37 -1.01 -5.21 0.16
C PHE A 37 -1.24 -6.73 0.19
N ASP A 38 -2.01 -7.24 -0.77
CA ASP A 38 -2.16 -8.69 -0.94
C ASP A 38 -0.90 -9.32 -1.54
N ASN A 39 -0.13 -8.59 -2.36
CA ASN A 39 1.09 -9.06 -3.00
C ASN A 39 2.32 -8.32 -2.46
N PRO A 40 2.95 -8.79 -1.34
CA PRO A 40 4.06 -8.10 -0.70
C PRO A 40 5.28 -7.91 -1.62
N ASP A 41 5.47 -8.76 -2.62
CA ASP A 41 6.59 -8.69 -3.56
C ASP A 41 6.54 -7.45 -4.49
N TRP A 42 5.39 -6.77 -4.59
CA TRP A 42 5.28 -5.52 -5.35
C TRP A 42 5.93 -4.33 -4.64
N PHE A 43 6.32 -4.48 -3.38
CA PHE A 43 7.04 -3.45 -2.64
C PHE A 43 8.53 -3.44 -3.00
N GLN A 44 8.92 -2.45 -3.80
CA GLN A 44 10.30 -2.22 -4.22
C GLN A 44 10.99 -1.16 -3.35
N GLY A 45 12.32 -1.09 -3.41
CA GLY A 45 13.13 -0.08 -2.72
C GLY A 45 13.58 -0.47 -1.31
N TYR A 46 13.26 -1.70 -0.89
CA TYR A 46 13.85 -2.33 0.28
C TYR A 46 15.15 -3.04 -0.09
N GLY A 47 15.99 -3.26 0.90
CA GLY A 47 17.35 -3.73 0.69
C GLY A 47 18.33 -2.60 0.96
N GLY A 48 19.31 -2.88 1.82
CA GLY A 48 20.37 -1.91 2.08
C GLY A 48 21.21 -1.70 0.82
N LYS A 49 21.82 -0.52 0.70
CA LYS A 49 22.90 -0.32 -0.27
C LYS A 49 24.06 -1.26 0.06
N ASP A 50 24.78 -1.70 -0.97
CA ASP A 50 26.03 -2.43 -0.81
C ASP A 50 27.06 -1.50 -0.15
N GLN A 51 27.23 -1.67 1.16
CA GLN A 51 28.16 -0.91 1.98
C GLN A 51 29.08 -1.90 2.68
N HIS A 52 30.37 -1.54 2.73
CA HIS A 52 31.35 -2.32 3.47
C HIS A 52 30.89 -2.53 4.92
N PRO A 53 30.91 -3.76 5.46
CA PRO A 53 30.35 -4.08 6.78
C PRO A 53 30.85 -3.20 7.92
N MET A 54 32.13 -2.79 7.87
CA MET A 54 32.76 -1.93 8.88
C MET A 54 32.20 -0.50 8.90
N TYR A 55 31.57 -0.05 7.81
CA TYR A 55 31.00 1.30 7.68
C TYR A 55 29.47 1.32 7.71
N ARG A 56 28.82 0.21 8.11
CA ARG A 56 27.37 0.17 8.28
C ARG A 56 26.98 0.89 9.58
N THR A 57 26.12 1.89 9.45
CA THR A 57 25.54 2.60 10.61
C THR A 57 24.24 1.93 11.04
N THR A 58 23.76 2.27 12.23
CA THR A 58 22.45 1.83 12.73
C THR A 58 21.29 2.31 11.85
N SER A 59 21.42 3.50 11.24
CA SER A 59 20.42 4.02 10.30
C SER A 59 20.28 3.17 9.04
N CYS A 60 21.33 2.43 8.62
CA CYS A 60 21.25 1.50 7.50
C CYS A 60 20.31 0.31 7.73
N THR A 61 19.87 0.07 8.98
CA THR A 61 18.92 -1.02 9.29
C THR A 61 17.49 -0.65 8.89
N TYR A 62 17.15 0.64 8.89
CA TYR A 62 15.84 1.12 8.47
C TYR A 62 15.66 0.93 6.96
N GLY A 63 14.57 0.30 6.55
CA GLY A 63 14.30 -0.02 5.13
C GLY A 63 15.13 -1.16 4.55
N ALA A 64 16.05 -1.78 5.32
CA ALA A 64 16.90 -2.85 4.81
C ALA A 64 16.15 -4.16 4.52
N LYS A 65 15.03 -4.41 5.20
CA LYS A 65 14.24 -5.64 5.07
C LYS A 65 12.94 -5.37 4.32
N PRO A 66 12.65 -6.10 3.22
CA PRO A 66 11.37 -6.00 2.53
C PRO A 66 10.23 -6.54 3.39
N PRO A 67 8.99 -6.12 3.12
CA PRO A 67 7.82 -6.67 3.78
C PRO A 67 7.56 -8.13 3.35
N SER A 68 6.84 -8.84 4.21
CA SER A 68 6.34 -10.20 3.98
C SER A 68 4.83 -10.26 4.25
N VAL A 69 4.18 -11.37 3.89
CA VAL A 69 2.75 -11.63 4.17
C VAL A 69 2.43 -11.46 5.66
N HIS A 70 3.39 -11.75 6.55
CA HIS A 70 3.24 -11.61 8.01
C HIS A 70 3.28 -10.16 8.51
N THR A 71 3.69 -9.21 7.68
CA THR A 71 3.77 -7.78 8.00
C THR A 71 2.73 -6.94 7.27
N MET A 72 2.07 -7.51 6.25
CA MET A 72 1.04 -6.83 5.48
C MET A 72 -0.25 -6.66 6.29
N PRO A 73 -0.99 -5.55 6.10
CA PRO A 73 -2.25 -5.33 6.79
C PRO A 73 -3.31 -6.33 6.31
N THR A 74 -4.15 -6.80 7.23
CA THR A 74 -5.29 -7.66 6.90
C THR A 74 -6.56 -6.88 6.56
N SER A 75 -6.63 -5.58 6.89
CA SER A 75 -7.72 -4.70 6.46
C SER A 75 -7.25 -3.28 6.18
N PHE A 76 -7.87 -2.61 5.20
CA PHE A 76 -7.50 -1.26 4.81
C PHE A 76 -8.72 -0.37 4.53
N HIS A 77 -8.93 0.61 5.41
CA HIS A 77 -10.09 1.50 5.36
C HIS A 77 -9.71 2.86 4.79
N CYS A 78 -9.46 2.94 3.48
CA CYS A 78 -9.14 4.22 2.85
C CYS A 78 -10.34 5.17 2.82
N ARG A 79 -10.04 6.47 2.92
CA ARG A 79 -11.03 7.53 2.71
C ARG A 79 -10.83 8.11 1.32
N SER A 80 -11.87 8.01 0.51
CA SER A 80 -11.88 8.59 -0.84
C SER A 80 -12.14 10.09 -0.74
N GLN A 81 -11.21 10.88 -1.25
CA GLN A 81 -11.38 12.34 -1.36
C GLN A 81 -12.02 12.75 -2.70
N LYS A 82 -12.51 11.80 -3.51
CA LYS A 82 -13.01 12.06 -4.87
C LYS A 82 -14.13 13.10 -4.92
N PHE A 83 -15.01 13.11 -3.93
CA PHE A 83 -16.09 14.09 -3.82
C PHE A 83 -15.56 15.53 -3.65
N SER A 84 -14.59 15.73 -2.75
CA SER A 84 -14.06 17.06 -2.42
C SER A 84 -12.88 17.49 -3.29
N GLU A 85 -12.30 16.59 -4.09
CA GLU A 85 -11.12 16.87 -4.92
C GLU A 85 -11.36 18.05 -5.88
N HIS A 86 -12.56 18.13 -6.46
CA HIS A 86 -12.93 19.24 -7.34
C HIS A 86 -12.98 20.58 -6.59
N LEU A 87 -13.51 20.58 -5.36
CA LEU A 87 -13.60 21.80 -4.53
C LEU A 87 -12.21 22.36 -4.20
N GLY A 88 -11.22 21.49 -3.99
CA GLY A 88 -9.83 21.91 -3.77
C GLY A 88 -9.21 22.64 -4.98
N LYS A 89 -9.66 22.35 -6.20
CA LYS A 89 -9.21 23.02 -7.44
C LYS A 89 -9.86 24.39 -7.63
N CYS A 90 -11.08 24.59 -7.10
CA CYS A 90 -11.86 25.81 -7.27
C CYS A 90 -11.40 26.98 -6.37
N GLY A 91 -10.55 26.72 -5.38
CA GLY A 91 -10.02 27.76 -4.47
C GLY A 91 -11.04 28.22 -3.41
N MET A 92 -10.75 29.34 -2.75
CA MET A 92 -11.59 29.88 -1.68
C MET A 92 -12.85 30.52 -2.26
N TYR A 93 -14.02 30.10 -1.75
CA TYR A 93 -15.31 30.71 -2.13
C TYR A 93 -15.35 32.21 -1.80
N ARG A 94 -15.93 32.99 -2.73
CA ARG A 94 -16.25 34.41 -2.53
C ARG A 94 -17.71 34.66 -2.93
N ASN A 95 -18.43 35.38 -2.08
CA ASN A 95 -19.78 35.83 -2.40
C ASN A 95 -19.70 37.09 -3.27
N HIS A 96 -20.30 37.03 -4.46
CA HIS A 96 -20.46 38.15 -5.39
C HIS A 96 -21.95 38.45 -5.71
N SER A 97 -22.87 37.98 -4.86
CA SER A 97 -24.31 38.19 -5.04
C SER A 97 -24.76 39.53 -4.45
N LEU A 98 -25.84 40.10 -5.01
CA LEU A 98 -26.53 41.26 -4.45
C LEU A 98 -27.67 40.79 -3.53
N ASN A 99 -27.98 41.56 -2.49
CA ASN A 99 -29.17 41.32 -1.67
C ASN A 99 -30.42 41.75 -2.44
N THR A 100 -31.23 40.78 -2.85
CA THR A 100 -32.47 41.02 -3.62
C THR A 100 -33.73 40.68 -2.85
N ASN A 101 -33.63 40.45 -1.53
CA ASN A 101 -34.79 40.13 -0.73
C ASN A 101 -35.71 41.36 -0.62
N SER A 102 -36.99 41.20 -0.96
CA SER A 102 -38.01 42.20 -0.70
C SER A 102 -38.29 42.28 0.79
N ASP A 103 -38.68 43.46 1.29
CA ASP A 103 -39.06 43.62 2.69
C ASP A 103 -40.26 42.71 3.02
N ILE A 104 -40.14 41.95 4.10
CA ILE A 104 -41.15 40.98 4.58
C ILE A 104 -41.76 41.48 5.89
N SER A 105 -41.86 42.80 6.06
CA SER A 105 -42.57 43.39 7.18
C SER A 105 -44.00 42.80 7.22
N ARG A 106 -44.28 42.02 8.26
CA ARG A 106 -45.64 41.56 8.58
C ARG A 106 -46.35 42.72 9.25
N VAL A 107 -47.01 43.54 8.43
CA VAL A 107 -48.08 44.45 8.88
C VAL A 107 -49.36 43.66 9.11
#